data_AF-A0A7C2RVX1-F1
#
_entry.id   AF-A0A7C2RVX1-F1
#
_cell.length_a   1.000
_cell.length_b   1.000
_cell.length_c   1.000
_cell.angle_alpha   90.00
_cell.angle_beta   90.00
_cell.angle_gamma   90.00
#
_symmetry.space_group_name_H-M   'P 1'
#
loop_
_entity.id
_entity.type
_entity.pdbx_description
1 polymer ?
#
loop_
_entity_poly.entity_id
_entity_poly.type
_entity_poly.pdbx_seq_one_letter_code
_entity_poly.pdbx_strand_id
1 'polypeptide(L)'
;MGCSLAGRLAIIARGLGSLERVAGSGYDRLYRYIIILGPISRVFLLRRDLISRLYGGNILVVPSSYDDVAIYVNLRRSGYSICRGDIMYRDLGIVCLERGEDLWGRIAYPHDGVFKLIFTEDLDPMDRSIFSISYRSNPGRDFILISHGVSQPSGLVLGIWPSIRIDPRCEALAMIDVEEARMDIDLEIIDKGIIYRLGASILKDYGSPVENIK
;
A
#
# COMPACT_ATOMS: atom_id res chain seq x y z
N MET A 1 -20.35 -0.75 -16.10
CA MET A 1 -20.99 -0.32 -14.84
C MET A 1 -19.90 0.24 -13.95
N GLY A 2 -19.87 1.56 -13.75
CA GLY A 2 -18.81 2.24 -12.99
C GLY A 2 -19.15 2.28 -11.51
N CYS A 3 -18.45 1.50 -10.69
CA CYS A 3 -18.37 1.77 -9.26
C CYS A 3 -17.49 2.99 -9.08
N SER A 4 -18.05 4.08 -8.55
CA SER A 4 -17.24 5.24 -8.14
C SER A 4 -16.38 4.84 -6.94
N LEU A 5 -15.05 4.88 -7.12
CA LEU A 5 -14.03 4.73 -6.08
C LEU A 5 -14.00 5.92 -5.10
N ALA A 6 -14.94 6.88 -5.20
CA ALA A 6 -14.93 8.08 -4.38
C ALA A 6 -15.16 7.79 -2.88
N GLY A 7 -14.43 8.50 -2.03
CA GLY A 7 -14.43 8.39 -0.58
C GLY A 7 -13.16 7.76 -0.02
N ARG A 8 -13.27 7.31 1.23
CA ARG A 8 -12.17 6.72 2.00
C ARG A 8 -11.85 5.32 1.48
N LEU A 9 -10.80 5.23 0.66
CA LEU A 9 -10.50 4.02 -0.08
C LEU A 9 -9.83 2.99 0.82
N ALA A 10 -8.62 3.27 1.27
CA ALA A 10 -7.79 2.28 1.95
C ALA A 10 -7.06 2.88 3.15
N ILE A 11 -6.92 2.08 4.19
CA ILE A 11 -5.97 2.32 5.27
C ILE A 11 -4.91 1.23 5.25
N ILE A 12 -3.64 1.61 5.26
CA ILE A 12 -2.50 0.70 5.29
C ILE A 12 -1.85 0.85 6.66
N ALA A 13 -1.78 -0.25 7.42
CA ALA A 13 -1.26 -0.26 8.78
C ALA A 13 -0.09 -1.23 8.92
N ARG A 14 0.96 -0.76 9.59
CA ARG A 14 2.17 -1.52 9.92
C ARG A 14 2.59 -1.25 11.36
N GLY A 15 2.95 -2.31 12.08
CA GLY A 15 3.44 -2.21 13.46
C GLY A 15 2.33 -2.19 14.50
N LEU A 16 2.70 -2.32 15.78
CA LEU A 16 1.76 -2.59 16.85
C LEU A 16 0.81 -1.41 17.09
N GLY A 17 1.33 -0.21 17.30
CA GLY A 17 0.53 0.98 17.61
C GLY A 17 -0.40 1.37 16.46
N SER A 18 0.05 1.23 15.21
CA SER A 18 -0.82 1.45 14.04
C SER A 18 -1.98 0.43 13.99
N LEU A 19 -1.71 -0.84 14.30
CA LEU A 19 -2.75 -1.88 14.36
C LEU A 19 -3.71 -1.68 15.54
N GLU A 20 -3.23 -1.22 16.70
CA GLU A 20 -4.09 -0.85 17.83
C GLU A 20 -5.05 0.29 17.48
N ARG A 21 -4.58 1.28 16.72
CA ARG A 21 -5.43 2.37 16.21
C ARG A 21 -6.47 1.86 15.23
N VAL A 22 -6.11 0.97 14.31
CA VAL A 22 -7.08 0.32 13.42
C VAL A 22 -8.16 -0.40 14.22
N ALA A 23 -7.79 -1.16 15.25
CA ALA A 23 -8.72 -1.91 16.10
C ALA A 23 -9.54 -1.04 17.08
N GLY A 24 -9.09 0.18 17.38
CA GLY A 24 -9.67 1.06 18.40
C GLY A 24 -10.51 2.22 17.86
N SER A 25 -10.23 2.69 16.64
CA SER A 25 -10.80 3.96 16.12
C SER A 25 -11.96 3.77 15.13
N GLY A 26 -12.46 2.55 14.95
CA GLY A 26 -13.59 2.27 14.04
C GLY A 26 -13.26 2.46 12.55
N TYR A 27 -11.97 2.38 12.19
CA TYR A 27 -11.53 2.56 10.80
C TYR A 27 -12.12 1.52 9.84
N ASP A 28 -12.48 0.34 10.36
CA ASP A 28 -13.20 -0.73 9.65
C ASP A 28 -14.55 -0.31 9.09
N ARG A 29 -15.19 0.71 9.69
CA ARG A 29 -16.45 1.29 9.22
C ARG A 29 -16.24 2.49 8.30
N LEU A 30 -15.06 3.09 8.33
CA LEU A 30 -14.77 4.35 7.64
C LEU A 30 -14.08 4.12 6.30
N TYR A 31 -13.23 3.10 6.20
CA TYR A 31 -12.46 2.78 5.00
C TYR A 31 -13.00 1.53 4.34
N ARG A 32 -13.05 1.54 3.00
CA ARG A 32 -13.48 0.37 2.22
C ARG A 32 -12.52 -0.81 2.38
N TYR A 33 -11.22 -0.52 2.50
CA TYR A 33 -10.14 -1.49 2.58
C TYR A 33 -9.25 -1.25 3.77
N ILE A 34 -8.92 -2.31 4.51
CA ILE A 34 -7.85 -2.31 5.51
C ILE A 34 -6.75 -3.24 5.03
N ILE A 35 -5.55 -2.72 4.92
CA ILE A 35 -4.37 -3.46 4.47
C ILE A 35 -3.37 -3.52 5.62
N ILE A 36 -3.06 -4.72 6.08
CA ILE A 36 -2.04 -4.96 7.10
C ILE A 36 -0.76 -5.33 6.40
N LEU A 37 0.29 -4.56 6.67
CA LEU A 37 1.59 -4.73 6.04
C LEU A 37 2.58 -5.42 6.99
N GLY A 38 3.21 -6.49 6.51
CA GLY A 38 4.24 -7.21 7.25
C GLY A 38 5.52 -6.37 7.50
N PRO A 39 6.39 -6.80 8.45
CA PRO A 39 6.30 -7.99 9.26
C PRO A 39 5.32 -7.83 10.42
N ILE A 40 4.53 -8.87 10.64
CA ILE A 40 3.52 -8.99 11.68
C ILE A 40 3.92 -10.03 12.74
N SER A 41 4.97 -10.83 12.54
CA SER A 41 5.37 -11.92 13.46
C SER A 41 5.42 -11.47 14.91
N ARG A 42 6.07 -10.34 15.19
CA ARG A 42 6.18 -9.79 16.54
C ARG A 42 4.82 -9.45 17.14
N VAL A 43 3.94 -8.80 16.37
CA VAL A 43 2.58 -8.44 16.84
C VAL A 43 1.75 -9.70 17.05
N PHE A 44 1.81 -10.65 16.13
CA PHE A 44 1.10 -11.91 16.20
C PHE A 44 1.46 -12.71 17.44
N LEU A 45 2.75 -12.80 17.77
CA LEU A 45 3.25 -13.54 18.93
C LEU A 45 2.93 -12.84 20.25
N LEU A 46 3.05 -11.51 20.32
CA LEU A 46 2.89 -10.76 21.57
C LEU A 46 1.44 -10.35 21.87
N ARG A 47 0.60 -10.17 20.83
CA ARG A 47 -0.74 -9.55 20.93
C ARG A 47 -1.76 -10.29 20.07
N ARG A 48 -1.94 -11.59 20.36
CA ARG A 48 -2.95 -12.43 19.69
C ARG A 48 -4.38 -11.92 19.88
N ASP A 49 -4.64 -11.26 21.01
CA ASP A 49 -5.91 -10.56 21.29
C ASP A 49 -6.19 -9.46 20.25
N LEU A 50 -5.18 -8.65 19.93
CA LEU A 50 -5.29 -7.58 18.95
C LEU A 50 -5.53 -8.13 17.54
N ILE A 51 -4.77 -9.15 17.15
CA ILE A 51 -5.01 -9.82 15.86
C ILE A 51 -6.45 -10.30 15.80
N SER A 52 -6.92 -11.06 16.80
CA SER A 52 -8.29 -11.59 16.82
C SER A 52 -9.36 -10.49 16.70
N ARG A 53 -9.14 -9.32 17.32
CA ARG A 53 -10.04 -8.15 17.22
C ARG A 53 -10.05 -7.49 15.85
N LEU A 54 -8.92 -7.53 15.14
CA LEU A 54 -8.84 -6.96 13.81
C LEU A 54 -9.62 -7.79 12.80
N TYR A 55 -9.85 -9.09 13.02
CA TYR A 55 -10.49 -9.96 12.03
C TYR A 55 -11.80 -9.40 11.43
N GLY A 56 -11.90 -9.38 10.09
CA GLY A 56 -13.07 -8.91 9.36
C GLY A 56 -12.93 -9.03 7.83
N GLY A 57 -14.06 -9.05 7.11
CA GLY A 57 -14.12 -9.31 5.66
C GLY A 57 -13.54 -8.22 4.73
N ASN A 58 -13.05 -7.11 5.29
CA ASN A 58 -12.42 -6.00 4.55
C ASN A 58 -10.89 -5.99 4.67
N ILE A 59 -10.28 -6.99 5.32
CA ILE A 59 -8.85 -7.00 5.63
C ILE A 59 -8.05 -7.87 4.67
N LEU A 60 -7.01 -7.28 4.13
CA LEU A 60 -5.96 -7.95 3.36
C LEU A 60 -4.64 -7.85 4.12
N VAL A 61 -3.94 -8.97 4.27
CA VAL A 61 -2.58 -8.99 4.82
C VAL A 61 -1.60 -9.11 3.65
N VAL A 62 -0.70 -8.15 3.52
CA VAL A 62 0.42 -8.20 2.59
C VAL A 62 1.64 -8.76 3.32
N PRO A 63 2.13 -9.95 2.94
CA PRO A 63 3.22 -10.60 3.63
C PRO A 63 4.54 -9.86 3.43
N SER A 64 5.51 -10.18 4.27
CA SER A 64 6.86 -9.65 4.23
C SER A 64 7.88 -10.78 4.36
N SER A 65 9.00 -10.69 3.63
CA SER A 65 10.12 -11.64 3.72
C SER A 65 10.80 -11.64 5.10
N TYR A 66 10.55 -10.63 5.92
CA TYR A 66 11.05 -10.52 7.30
C TYR A 66 10.24 -11.36 8.31
N ASP A 67 9.14 -11.99 7.90
CA ASP A 67 8.30 -12.84 8.75
C ASP A 67 8.52 -14.34 8.50
N ASP A 68 8.20 -15.13 9.52
CA ASP A 68 8.07 -16.58 9.37
C ASP A 68 6.79 -16.92 8.59
N VAL A 69 6.93 -17.73 7.54
CA VAL A 69 5.82 -18.23 6.71
C VAL A 69 4.72 -18.88 7.55
N ALA A 70 5.06 -19.53 8.66
CA ALA A 70 4.10 -20.16 9.57
C ALA A 70 3.09 -19.15 10.15
N ILE A 71 3.47 -17.89 10.32
CA ILE A 71 2.56 -16.83 10.79
C ILE A 71 1.43 -16.62 9.78
N TYR A 72 1.74 -16.51 8.50
CA TYR A 72 0.74 -16.33 7.44
C TYR A 72 -0.13 -17.57 7.22
N VAL A 73 0.42 -18.76 7.42
CA VAL A 73 -0.37 -20.01 7.43
C VAL A 73 -1.40 -19.97 8.55
N ASN A 74 -1.00 -19.56 9.76
CA ASN A 74 -1.92 -19.45 10.90
C ASN A 74 -2.97 -18.37 10.69
N LEU A 75 -2.59 -17.18 10.21
CA LEU A 75 -3.54 -16.11 9.86
C LEU A 75 -4.56 -16.58 8.83
N ARG A 76 -4.12 -17.28 7.76
CA ARG A 76 -5.02 -17.85 6.77
C ARG A 76 -5.99 -18.87 7.37
N ARG A 77 -5.52 -19.74 8.28
CA ARG A 77 -6.38 -20.69 9.02
C ARG A 77 -7.40 -19.98 9.91
N SER A 78 -7.05 -18.80 10.42
CA SER A 78 -7.96 -17.91 11.15
C SER A 78 -8.86 -17.08 10.25
N GLY A 79 -8.85 -17.29 8.93
CA GLY A 79 -9.76 -16.68 7.96
C GLY A 79 -9.25 -15.40 7.30
N TYR A 80 -8.01 -14.97 7.55
CA TYR A 80 -7.46 -13.77 6.89
C TYR A 80 -7.19 -14.00 5.41
N SER A 81 -7.49 -12.99 4.61
CA SER A 81 -7.03 -12.91 3.21
C SER A 81 -5.55 -12.52 3.20
N ILE A 82 -4.71 -13.34 2.59
CA ILE A 82 -3.28 -13.08 2.43
C ILE A 82 -3.01 -12.79 0.94
N CYS A 83 -2.37 -11.67 0.64
CA CYS A 83 -1.93 -11.34 -0.70
C CYS A 83 -0.73 -12.21 -1.10
N ARG A 84 -0.82 -12.94 -2.22
CA ARG A 84 0.24 -13.85 -2.71
C ARG A 84 0.52 -13.68 -4.21
N GLY A 85 0.23 -12.49 -4.73
CA GLY A 85 0.30 -12.19 -6.16
C GLY A 85 -0.78 -11.18 -6.54
N ASP A 86 -1.26 -11.26 -7.78
CA ASP A 86 -2.24 -10.32 -8.30
C ASP A 86 -3.65 -10.79 -7.97
N ILE A 87 -4.42 -9.92 -7.31
CA ILE A 87 -5.80 -10.20 -6.94
C ILE A 87 -6.69 -8.99 -7.24
N MET A 88 -7.90 -9.27 -7.70
CA MET A 88 -8.97 -8.28 -7.66
C MET A 88 -9.64 -8.36 -6.30
N TYR A 89 -9.37 -7.37 -5.45
CA TYR A 89 -10.00 -7.27 -4.13
C TYR A 89 -11.21 -6.35 -4.22
N ARG A 90 -12.35 -6.95 -4.59
CA ARG A 90 -13.62 -6.26 -4.91
C ARG A 90 -13.49 -5.33 -6.13
N ASP A 91 -13.38 -4.02 -5.93
CA ASP A 91 -13.21 -3.01 -6.99
C ASP A 91 -11.78 -2.42 -7.03
N LEU A 92 -10.86 -2.98 -6.25
CA LEU A 92 -9.48 -2.56 -6.14
C LEU A 92 -8.53 -3.64 -6.68
N GLY A 93 -7.70 -3.27 -7.65
CA GLY A 93 -6.59 -4.13 -8.08
C GLY A 93 -5.50 -4.14 -7.01
N ILE A 94 -5.07 -5.31 -6.55
CA ILE A 94 -3.91 -5.43 -5.67
C ILE A 94 -2.87 -6.28 -6.39
N VAL A 95 -1.65 -5.77 -6.49
CA VAL A 95 -0.49 -6.47 -7.03
C VAL A 95 0.51 -6.57 -5.90
N CYS A 96 0.82 -7.79 -5.46
CA CYS A 96 1.88 -8.02 -4.48
C CYS A 96 3.04 -8.69 -5.18
N LEU A 97 4.16 -7.97 -5.27
CA LEU A 97 5.38 -8.43 -5.89
C LEU A 97 6.26 -9.11 -4.85
N GLU A 98 6.75 -10.30 -5.22
CA GLU A 98 7.83 -10.94 -4.49
C GLU A 98 9.16 -10.22 -4.78
N ARG A 99 10.14 -10.47 -3.91
CA ARG A 99 11.47 -9.92 -4.05
C ARG A 99 12.11 -10.37 -5.37
N GLY A 100 12.54 -9.42 -6.19
CA GLY A 100 13.20 -9.62 -7.48
C GLY A 100 12.23 -9.73 -8.66
N GLU A 101 10.92 -9.62 -8.46
CA GLU A 101 9.95 -9.63 -9.55
C GLU A 101 9.98 -8.32 -10.36
N ASP A 102 9.83 -8.44 -11.69
CA ASP A 102 9.73 -7.29 -12.60
C ASP A 102 8.41 -6.55 -12.40
N LEU A 103 8.52 -5.34 -11.83
CA LEU A 103 7.41 -4.42 -11.62
C LEU A 103 6.65 -4.12 -12.92
N TRP A 104 7.36 -3.83 -14.01
CA TRP A 104 6.76 -3.29 -15.22
C TRP A 104 6.04 -4.36 -16.04
N GLY A 105 6.60 -5.55 -16.12
CA GLY A 105 5.93 -6.72 -16.68
C GLY A 105 4.63 -7.09 -15.95
N ARG A 106 4.50 -6.76 -14.66
CA ARG A 106 3.32 -7.07 -13.84
C ARG A 106 2.26 -5.97 -13.86
N ILE A 107 2.65 -4.70 -14.00
CA ILE A 107 1.70 -3.58 -14.14
C ILE A 107 0.92 -3.65 -15.45
N ALA A 108 1.55 -4.18 -16.51
CA ALA A 108 1.04 -4.15 -17.87
C ALA A 108 -0.03 -5.21 -18.21
N TYR A 109 -0.38 -6.15 -17.32
CA TYR A 109 -1.15 -7.34 -17.71
C TYR A 109 -2.46 -7.67 -16.93
N PRO A 110 -2.64 -7.36 -15.63
CA PRO A 110 -3.92 -7.64 -14.95
C PRO A 110 -4.71 -6.36 -14.63
N HIS A 111 -5.98 -6.29 -15.06
CA HIS A 111 -7.00 -5.30 -14.64
C HIS A 111 -6.84 -3.87 -15.19
N ASP A 112 -6.72 -3.73 -16.51
CA ASP A 112 -6.78 -2.41 -17.18
C ASP A 112 -8.08 -1.67 -16.85
N GLY A 113 -7.94 -0.37 -16.54
CA GLY A 113 -9.06 0.52 -16.18
C GLY A 113 -9.53 0.43 -14.71
N VAL A 114 -8.82 -0.29 -13.85
CA VAL A 114 -9.09 -0.35 -12.40
C VAL A 114 -7.94 0.27 -11.62
N PHE A 115 -8.26 1.00 -10.55
CA PHE A 115 -7.26 1.54 -9.64
C PHE A 115 -6.49 0.42 -8.91
N LYS A 116 -5.17 0.53 -8.82
CA LYS A 116 -4.29 -0.51 -8.28
C LYS A 116 -3.46 -0.02 -7.09
N LEU A 117 -3.32 -0.86 -6.08
CA LEU A 117 -2.24 -0.74 -5.09
C LEU A 117 -1.20 -1.80 -5.37
N ILE A 118 0.04 -1.38 -5.55
CA ILE A 118 1.14 -2.26 -5.88
C ILE A 118 2.08 -2.32 -4.69
N PHE A 119 2.28 -3.49 -4.13
CA PHE A 119 3.16 -3.74 -3.00
C PHE A 119 4.45 -4.38 -3.49
N THR A 120 5.60 -3.87 -3.07
CA THR A 120 6.91 -4.44 -3.37
C THR A 120 7.81 -4.36 -2.15
N GLU A 121 8.64 -5.37 -1.94
CA GLU A 121 9.69 -5.30 -0.92
C GLU A 121 11.01 -4.72 -1.42
N ASP A 122 11.25 -4.83 -2.72
CA ASP A 122 12.40 -4.20 -3.33
C ASP A 122 12.10 -2.75 -3.69
N LEU A 123 13.15 -1.95 -3.55
CA LEU A 123 13.32 -0.85 -4.48
C LEU A 123 13.81 -1.48 -5.76
N ASP A 124 13.14 -1.25 -6.88
CA ASP A 124 13.89 -1.24 -8.13
C ASP A 124 14.70 0.08 -8.11
N PRO A 125 16.03 0.07 -7.90
CA PRO A 125 16.84 1.25 -8.12
C PRO A 125 16.83 1.50 -9.63
N MET A 126 15.80 2.23 -10.08
CA MET A 126 15.58 2.72 -11.44
C MET A 126 16.83 2.62 -12.31
N ASP A 127 16.93 1.56 -13.11
CA ASP A 127 17.78 1.63 -14.28
C ASP A 127 17.06 2.58 -15.25
N ARG A 128 17.53 3.83 -15.27
CA ARG A 128 16.97 4.94 -16.10
C ARG A 128 16.87 4.55 -17.59
N SER A 129 17.52 3.48 -18.00
CA SER A 129 17.53 2.93 -19.35
C SER A 129 16.20 2.28 -19.80
N ILE A 130 15.33 1.85 -18.87
CA ILE A 130 14.03 1.22 -19.19
C ILE A 130 12.98 2.26 -19.62
N PHE A 131 13.19 3.55 -19.35
CA PHE A 131 12.33 4.65 -19.80
C PHE A 131 12.38 4.91 -21.31
N SER A 132 13.25 4.21 -22.05
CA SER A 132 13.32 4.32 -23.51
C SER A 132 12.16 3.64 -24.23
N ILE A 133 11.38 2.79 -23.54
CA ILE A 133 10.18 2.17 -24.11
C ILE A 133 8.99 3.09 -23.91
N SER A 134 8.84 4.01 -24.86
CA SER A 134 7.61 4.70 -25.24
C SER A 134 6.70 5.19 -24.10
N TYR A 135 7.01 6.38 -23.61
CA TYR A 135 6.14 7.33 -22.90
C TYR A 135 4.74 7.57 -23.55
N ARG A 136 4.48 7.02 -24.75
CA ARG A 136 3.35 7.35 -25.64
C ARG A 136 2.19 6.36 -25.61
N SER A 137 2.33 5.22 -24.97
CA SER A 137 1.26 4.22 -24.81
C SER A 137 1.19 3.85 -23.34
N ASN A 138 0.72 4.80 -22.52
CA ASN A 138 0.86 4.78 -21.06
C ASN A 138 -0.46 4.28 -20.44
N PRO A 139 -0.64 2.97 -20.13
CA PRO A 139 -1.91 2.43 -19.66
C PRO A 139 -2.06 2.51 -18.13
N GLY A 140 -1.12 3.09 -17.39
CA GLY A 140 -1.05 2.96 -15.93
C GLY A 140 -0.89 4.28 -15.19
N ARG A 141 -1.96 5.06 -15.04
CA ARG A 141 -2.00 6.22 -14.13
C ARG A 141 -2.87 6.01 -12.90
N ASP A 142 -3.60 4.90 -12.83
CA ASP A 142 -4.47 4.55 -11.73
C ASP A 142 -3.75 3.59 -10.77
N PHE A 143 -2.56 3.93 -10.26
CA PHE A 143 -1.94 3.12 -9.21
C PHE A 143 -1.12 3.91 -8.19
N ILE A 144 -0.98 3.35 -6.98
CA ILE A 144 0.02 3.77 -5.99
C ILE A 144 1.00 2.63 -5.79
N LEU A 145 2.29 2.94 -5.85
CA LEU A 145 3.38 2.01 -5.51
C LEU A 145 3.68 2.08 -4.00
N ILE A 146 3.74 0.94 -3.32
CA ILE A 146 3.96 0.85 -1.88
C ILE A 146 5.16 -0.06 -1.66
N SER A 147 6.31 0.55 -1.38
CA SER A 147 7.53 -0.17 -1.06
C SER A 147 7.62 -0.42 0.44
N HIS A 148 7.61 -1.68 0.87
CA HIS A 148 7.61 -2.09 2.27
C HIS A 148 8.76 -3.05 2.56
N GLY A 149 9.62 -2.77 3.53
CA GLY A 149 10.83 -3.59 3.72
C GLY A 149 12.11 -2.93 3.24
N VAL A 150 12.04 -1.64 2.93
CA VAL A 150 13.16 -0.83 2.48
C VAL A 150 13.82 -0.11 3.65
N SER A 151 15.13 -0.24 3.87
CA SER A 151 15.86 0.45 4.95
C SER A 151 16.21 1.94 4.66
N GLN A 152 15.51 2.57 3.72
CA GLN A 152 15.74 3.92 3.20
C GLN A 152 14.65 4.89 3.66
N PRO A 153 14.89 6.22 3.62
CA PRO A 153 13.92 7.22 4.04
C PRO A 153 12.55 7.06 3.39
N SER A 154 11.54 7.14 4.24
CA SER A 154 10.12 7.10 3.89
C SER A 154 9.72 8.35 3.10
N GLY A 155 8.87 8.18 2.07
CA GLY A 155 8.46 9.25 1.16
C GLY A 155 7.16 8.91 0.43
N LEU A 156 6.57 9.92 -0.22
CA LEU A 156 5.26 9.86 -0.89
C LEU A 156 5.33 9.86 -2.44
N VAL A 157 6.51 10.08 -3.04
CA VAL A 157 6.67 10.13 -4.50
C VAL A 157 8.01 9.51 -4.92
N LEU A 158 7.98 8.67 -5.97
CA LEU A 158 9.14 8.09 -6.62
C LEU A 158 9.10 8.45 -8.10
N GLY A 159 9.99 9.35 -8.52
CA GLY A 159 9.95 9.91 -9.87
C GLY A 159 8.69 10.73 -10.07
N ILE A 160 7.80 10.28 -10.97
CA ILE A 160 6.53 10.95 -11.30
C ILE A 160 5.30 10.24 -10.73
N TRP A 161 5.47 9.10 -10.08
CA TRP A 161 4.35 8.29 -9.59
C TRP A 161 4.13 8.46 -8.08
N PRO A 162 2.88 8.46 -7.62
CA PRO A 162 2.56 8.34 -6.20
C PRO A 162 3.19 7.07 -5.63
N SER A 163 4.01 7.20 -4.59
CA SER A 163 4.65 6.05 -3.98
C SER A 163 4.82 6.18 -2.48
N ILE A 164 4.41 5.20 -1.69
CA ILE A 164 4.60 5.18 -0.24
C ILE A 164 5.80 4.29 0.08
N ARG A 165 6.81 4.82 0.77
CA ARG A 165 7.94 4.02 1.29
C ARG A 165 7.80 3.84 2.79
N ILE A 166 7.86 2.60 3.25
CA ILE A 166 7.70 2.25 4.66
C ILE A 166 8.90 1.44 5.15
N ASP A 167 9.73 2.06 5.99
CA ASP A 167 10.91 1.42 6.59
C ASP A 167 10.49 0.24 7.48
N PRO A 168 11.22 -0.89 7.43
CA PRO A 168 10.73 -2.06 8.08
C PRO A 168 10.67 -1.98 9.61
N ARG A 169 11.45 -1.09 10.19
CA ARG A 169 11.66 -0.91 11.63
C ARG A 169 10.71 0.10 12.25
N CYS A 170 9.99 0.86 11.41
CA CYS A 170 9.06 1.88 11.85
C CYS A 170 7.62 1.34 11.86
N GLU A 171 6.78 1.97 12.68
CA GLU A 171 5.33 1.82 12.50
C GLU A 171 4.84 2.84 11.48
N ALA A 172 3.78 2.48 10.76
CA ALA A 172 3.20 3.38 9.77
C ALA A 172 1.69 3.19 9.65
N LEU A 173 0.99 4.31 9.48
CA LEU A 173 -0.41 4.36 9.14
C LEU A 173 -0.58 5.29 7.94
N ALA A 174 -0.95 4.73 6.79
CA ALA A 174 -1.28 5.50 5.61
C ALA A 174 -2.79 5.47 5.38
N MET A 175 -3.37 6.62 5.10
CA MET A 175 -4.79 6.82 4.77
C MET A 175 -4.85 7.32 3.33
N ILE A 176 -5.62 6.63 2.50
CA ILE A 176 -5.76 6.92 1.08
C ILE A 176 -7.23 7.23 0.83
N ASP A 177 -7.49 8.48 0.48
CA ASP A 177 -8.79 8.99 0.11
C ASP A 177 -8.79 9.32 -1.38
N VAL A 178 -9.83 8.89 -2.08
CA VAL A 178 -9.95 9.12 -3.53
C VAL A 178 -11.21 9.92 -3.75
N GLU A 179 -11.11 11.03 -4.46
CA GLU A 179 -12.27 11.77 -4.95
C GLU A 179 -12.30 11.73 -6.48
N GLU A 180 -13.33 12.29 -7.10
CA GLU A 180 -13.51 12.21 -8.56
C GLU A 180 -12.30 12.75 -9.33
N ALA A 181 -11.73 13.88 -8.90
CA ALA A 181 -10.62 14.57 -9.57
C ALA A 181 -9.29 14.56 -8.79
N ARG A 182 -9.23 14.00 -7.58
CA ARG A 182 -8.03 14.02 -6.75
C ARG A 182 -7.86 12.76 -5.91
N MET A 183 -6.66 12.57 -5.39
CA MET A 183 -6.28 11.53 -4.46
C MET A 183 -5.46 12.17 -3.35
N ASP A 184 -5.91 11.99 -2.12
CA ASP A 184 -5.25 12.49 -0.93
C ASP A 184 -4.62 11.30 -0.19
N ILE A 185 -3.34 11.41 0.12
CA ILE A 185 -2.56 10.40 0.86
C ILE A 185 -1.98 11.06 2.11
N ASP A 186 -2.44 10.62 3.26
CA ASP A 186 -1.91 11.02 4.56
C ASP A 186 -1.12 9.86 5.17
N LEU A 187 0.17 10.06 5.38
CA LEU A 187 1.09 9.08 5.96
C LEU A 187 1.60 9.56 7.32
N GLU A 188 1.35 8.75 8.34
CA GLU A 188 1.97 8.90 9.66
C GLU A 188 2.99 7.78 9.88
N ILE A 189 4.20 8.15 10.31
CA ILE A 189 5.29 7.22 10.61
C ILE A 189 5.76 7.45 12.03
N ILE A 190 5.92 6.36 12.77
CA ILE A 190 6.44 6.38 14.13
C ILE A 190 7.80 5.68 14.11
N ASP A 191 8.88 6.45 14.29
CA ASP A 191 10.25 5.95 14.44
C ASP A 191 10.79 6.36 15.81
N LYS A 192 11.13 5.38 16.65
CA LYS A 192 11.67 5.58 18.01
C LYS A 192 10.86 6.57 18.86
N GLY A 193 9.53 6.59 18.69
CA GLY A 193 8.61 7.48 19.41
C GLY A 193 8.46 8.88 18.81
N ILE A 194 9.16 9.19 17.73
CA ILE A 194 8.99 10.42 16.96
C ILE A 194 7.95 10.18 15.87
N ILE A 195 6.95 11.06 15.79
CA ILE A 195 5.87 11.00 14.81
C ILE A 195 6.18 11.94 13.65
N TYR A 196 6.28 11.39 12.44
CA TYR A 196 6.40 12.13 11.18
C TYR A 196 5.06 12.09 10.45
N ARG A 197 4.59 13.23 9.95
CA ARG A 197 3.37 13.33 9.16
C ARG A 197 3.70 13.91 7.79
N LEU A 198 3.28 13.20 6.76
CA LEU A 198 3.46 13.58 5.36
C LEU A 198 2.09 13.52 4.70
N GLY A 199 1.67 14.59 4.03
CA GLY A 199 0.43 14.64 3.25
C GLY A 199 0.76 14.96 1.80
N ALA A 200 0.06 14.32 0.86
CA ALA A 200 0.13 14.64 -0.56
C ALA A 200 -1.27 14.62 -1.20
N SER A 201 -1.55 15.65 -1.99
CA SER A 201 -2.74 15.73 -2.84
C SER A 201 -2.33 15.63 -4.30
N ILE A 202 -2.85 14.63 -4.99
CA ILE A 202 -2.48 14.24 -6.36
C ILE A 202 -3.72 14.46 -7.24
N LEU A 203 -3.65 15.39 -8.18
CA LEU A 203 -4.73 15.66 -9.13
C LEU A 203 -4.80 14.57 -10.18
N LYS A 204 -5.98 14.05 -10.52
CA LYS A 204 -6.12 12.99 -11.54
C LYS A 204 -5.89 13.50 -12.98
N ASP A 205 -6.12 14.80 -13.22
CA ASP A 205 -5.86 15.46 -14.49
C ASP A 205 -4.41 15.97 -14.60
N TYR A 206 -3.46 15.04 -14.80
CA TYR A 206 -2.10 15.41 -15.20
C TYR A 206 -2.03 15.68 -16.71
N GLY A 207 -2.56 16.85 -17.06
CA GLY A 207 -2.59 17.42 -18.40
C GLY A 207 -1.94 18.80 -18.47
N SER A 208 -0.74 18.98 -17.89
CA SER A 208 0.30 19.95 -18.28
C SER A 208 1.51 19.79 -17.37
N PRO A 209 2.75 19.97 -17.85
CA PRO A 209 3.92 19.97 -16.98
C PRO A 209 3.79 21.13 -15.97
N VAL A 210 3.84 20.79 -14.69
CA VAL A 210 3.91 21.80 -13.62
C VAL A 210 5.27 22.49 -13.75
N GLU A 211 5.27 23.74 -14.20
CA GLU A 211 6.43 24.62 -14.03
C GLU A 211 6.71 24.74 -12.53
N ASN A 212 7.95 24.42 -12.15
CA ASN A 212 8.42 24.48 -10.76
C ASN A 212 8.06 25.84 -10.14
N ILE A 213 7.23 25.81 -9.09
CA ILE A 213 7.11 26.95 -8.18
C ILE A 213 8.37 26.93 -7.30
N LYS A 214 9.14 28.02 -7.36
CA LYS A 214 10.36 28.28 -6.59
C LYS A 214 10.08 28.51 -5.11
#